data_AF-A0A846AMY5-F1
#
_entry.id   AF-A0A846AMY5-F1
#
_cell.length_a   1.000
_cell.length_b   1.000
_cell.length_c   1.000
_cell.angle_alpha   90.00
_cell.angle_beta   90.00
_cell.angle_gamma   90.00
#
_symmetry.space_group_name_H-M   'P 1'
#
loop_
_entity.id
_entity.type
_entity.pdbx_description
1 polymer ?
#
loop_
_entity_poly.entity_id
_entity_poly.type
_entity_poly.pdbx_seq_one_letter_code
_entity_poly.pdbx_strand_id
1 'polypeptide(L)'
;MDKDAKTKQLLTDIKNQRGDQRNQTIDSLLNITPKLPGIRQDKHPDYLHAVNNTLFSVKHNIDKFFQEYKKRWRIDISQNSPLLVRQRYVMWINGFLKYDIFDLYRKTNQEISLDTPVGEEQKEDWIDLLANEGFNISTSDGFETYITHIQNQKTQIKGLILELYIENYPEGKLQKIHPKGYP
;
A
#
# COMPACT_ATOMS: atom_id res chain seq x y z
N MET A 1 -9.11 24.73 -11.91
CA MET A 1 -10.12 24.32 -10.93
C MET A 1 -9.39 23.64 -9.78
N ASP A 2 -9.62 24.08 -8.55
CA ASP A 2 -9.03 23.48 -7.35
C ASP A 2 -9.38 21.98 -7.27
N LYS A 3 -8.38 21.12 -7.06
CA LYS A 3 -8.56 19.66 -7.00
C LYS A 3 -9.47 19.28 -5.84
N ASP A 4 -9.38 20.01 -4.72
CA ASP A 4 -10.20 19.75 -3.54
C ASP A 4 -11.68 20.05 -3.83
N ALA A 5 -11.97 21.22 -4.42
CA ALA A 5 -13.32 21.60 -4.86
C ALA A 5 -13.90 20.58 -5.86
N LYS A 6 -13.11 20.14 -6.85
CA LYS A 6 -13.54 19.16 -7.84
C LYS A 6 -13.86 17.79 -7.20
N THR A 7 -13.03 17.32 -6.26
CA THR A 7 -13.30 16.07 -5.53
C THR A 7 -14.59 16.16 -4.72
N LYS A 8 -14.80 17.28 -3.99
CA LYS A 8 -16.04 17.50 -3.22
C LYS A 8 -17.27 17.49 -4.12
N GLN A 9 -17.20 18.18 -5.26
CA GLN A 9 -18.29 18.24 -6.24
C GLN A 9 -18.65 16.84 -6.73
N LEU A 10 -17.69 16.08 -7.25
CA LEU A 10 -17.92 14.73 -7.77
C LEU A 10 -18.50 13.78 -6.71
N LEU A 11 -17.99 13.83 -5.48
CA LEU A 11 -18.53 13.02 -4.38
C LEU A 11 -19.98 13.41 -4.02
N THR A 12 -20.31 14.70 -4.10
CA THR A 12 -21.68 15.18 -3.88
C THR A 12 -22.61 14.68 -4.98
N ASP A 13 -22.15 14.78 -6.23
CA ASP A 13 -22.91 14.35 -7.41
C ASP A 13 -23.16 12.83 -7.39
N ILE A 14 -22.15 12.02 -7.07
CA ILE A 14 -22.28 10.55 -6.96
C ILE A 14 -23.33 10.16 -5.92
N LYS A 15 -23.39 10.88 -4.79
CA LYS A 15 -24.36 10.61 -3.72
C LYS A 15 -25.80 10.84 -4.19
N ASN A 16 -26.01 11.85 -5.04
CA ASN A 16 -27.34 12.30 -5.48
C ASN A 16 -27.80 11.65 -6.80
N GLN A 17 -26.88 11.23 -7.66
CA GLN A 17 -27.19 10.64 -8.96
C GLN A 17 -27.50 9.14 -8.88
N ARG A 18 -28.09 8.58 -9.94
CA ARG A 18 -28.36 7.15 -10.12
C ARG A 18 -28.09 6.74 -11.57
N GLY A 19 -28.02 5.43 -11.83
CA GLY A 19 -27.84 4.89 -13.19
C GLY A 19 -26.53 5.31 -13.86
N ASP A 20 -26.57 5.46 -15.18
CA ASP A 20 -25.38 5.72 -16.01
C ASP A 20 -24.69 7.05 -15.68
N GLN A 21 -25.48 8.08 -15.36
CA GLN A 21 -24.94 9.37 -14.95
C GLN A 21 -24.05 9.24 -13.72
N ARG A 22 -24.47 8.42 -12.74
CA ARG A 22 -23.67 8.16 -11.54
C ARG A 22 -22.37 7.43 -11.90
N ASN A 23 -22.44 6.45 -12.80
CA ASN A 23 -21.27 5.69 -13.22
C ASN A 23 -20.22 6.58 -13.92
N GLN A 24 -20.66 7.47 -14.81
CA GLN A 24 -19.78 8.44 -15.46
C GLN A 24 -19.10 9.40 -14.45
N THR A 25 -19.83 9.82 -13.43
CA THR A 25 -19.29 10.67 -12.37
C THR A 25 -18.29 9.91 -11.49
N ILE A 26 -18.54 8.63 -11.21
CA ILE A 26 -17.57 7.76 -10.53
C ILE A 26 -16.30 7.63 -11.36
N ASP A 27 -16.42 7.34 -12.66
CA ASP A 27 -15.26 7.20 -13.55
C ASP A 27 -14.46 8.51 -13.64
N SER A 28 -15.16 9.66 -13.64
CA SER A 28 -14.54 10.99 -13.57
C SER A 28 -13.78 11.22 -12.27
N LEU A 29 -14.31 10.74 -11.13
CA LEU A 29 -13.63 10.79 -9.83
C LEU A 29 -12.39 9.90 -9.85
N LEU A 30 -12.50 8.65 -10.31
CA LEU A 30 -11.38 7.71 -10.37
C LEU A 30 -10.25 8.22 -11.26
N ASN A 31 -10.56 8.89 -12.37
CA ASN A 31 -9.54 9.47 -13.25
C ASN A 31 -8.70 10.58 -12.58
N ILE A 32 -9.30 11.35 -11.67
CA ILE A 32 -8.56 12.39 -10.94
C ILE A 32 -7.86 11.84 -9.69
N THR A 33 -8.31 10.71 -9.14
CA THR A 33 -7.84 10.13 -7.89
C THR A 33 -6.32 9.94 -7.81
N PRO A 34 -5.62 9.32 -8.77
CA PRO A 34 -4.17 9.13 -8.70
C PRO A 34 -3.37 10.44 -8.62
N LYS A 35 -3.97 11.56 -9.05
CA LYS A 35 -3.34 12.88 -9.10
C LYS A 35 -3.64 13.72 -7.85
N LEU A 36 -4.37 13.17 -6.87
CA LEU A 36 -4.72 13.88 -5.65
C LEU A 36 -3.51 13.93 -4.68
N PRO A 37 -3.32 15.05 -3.97
CA PRO A 37 -2.27 15.15 -2.98
C PRO A 37 -2.50 14.17 -1.82
N GLY A 38 -1.44 13.46 -1.42
CA GLY A 38 -1.47 12.51 -0.31
C GLY A 38 -1.87 11.08 -0.68
N ILE A 39 -2.07 10.77 -1.97
CA ILE A 39 -2.12 9.36 -2.42
C ILE A 39 -0.78 8.70 -2.11
N ARG A 40 -0.83 7.57 -1.41
CA ARG A 40 0.34 6.76 -1.04
C ARG A 40 1.14 6.42 -2.29
N GLN A 41 2.43 6.71 -2.28
CA GLN A 41 3.37 6.28 -3.33
C GLN A 41 4.20 5.12 -2.80
N ASP A 42 4.66 4.28 -3.72
CA ASP A 42 5.56 3.17 -3.42
C ASP A 42 6.59 2.99 -4.55
N LYS A 43 7.71 2.34 -4.23
CA LYS A 43 8.80 2.08 -5.18
C LYS A 43 8.65 0.72 -5.89
N HIS A 44 7.67 -0.10 -5.51
CA HIS A 44 7.44 -1.40 -6.13
C HIS A 44 7.30 -1.26 -7.66
N PRO A 45 7.97 -2.09 -8.48
CA PRO A 45 7.88 -2.03 -9.95
C PRO A 45 6.42 -2.06 -10.46
N ASP A 46 5.61 -2.94 -9.87
CA ASP A 46 4.18 -3.06 -10.20
C ASP A 46 3.25 -2.11 -9.43
N TYR A 47 3.76 -1.02 -8.84
CA TYR A 47 2.94 -0.08 -8.08
C TYR A 47 1.73 0.44 -8.88
N LEU A 48 1.88 0.69 -10.18
CA LEU A 48 0.76 1.12 -11.05
C LEU A 48 -0.33 0.05 -11.15
N HIS A 49 0.02 -1.22 -11.08
CA HIS A 49 -0.95 -2.32 -11.04
C HIS A 49 -1.74 -2.31 -9.71
N ALA A 50 -1.07 -2.08 -8.57
CA ALA A 50 -1.77 -1.87 -7.29
C ALA A 50 -2.72 -0.67 -7.34
N VAL A 51 -2.31 0.46 -7.93
CA VAL A 51 -3.17 1.63 -8.12
C VAL A 51 -4.41 1.28 -8.93
N ASN A 52 -4.27 0.56 -10.05
CA ASN A 52 -5.41 0.15 -10.88
C ASN A 52 -6.38 -0.78 -10.13
N ASN A 53 -5.84 -1.76 -9.38
CA ASN A 53 -6.66 -2.65 -8.55
C ASN A 53 -7.40 -1.89 -7.45
N THR A 54 -6.74 -0.91 -6.83
CA THR A 54 -7.37 -0.03 -5.85
C THR A 54 -8.52 0.75 -6.49
N LEU A 55 -8.35 1.34 -7.68
CA LEU A 55 -9.42 2.10 -8.34
C LEU A 55 -10.62 1.21 -8.68
N PHE A 56 -10.38 -0.05 -9.08
CA PHE A 56 -11.45 -1.04 -9.26
C PHE A 56 -12.18 -1.32 -7.94
N SER A 57 -11.45 -1.58 -6.85
CA SER A 57 -12.02 -1.80 -5.52
C SER A 57 -12.80 -0.59 -5.03
N VAL A 58 -12.31 0.62 -5.27
CA VAL A 58 -12.99 1.88 -4.93
C VAL A 58 -14.30 2.02 -5.70
N LYS A 59 -14.32 1.73 -7.00
CA LYS A 59 -15.56 1.75 -7.82
C LYS A 59 -16.65 0.87 -7.21
N HIS A 60 -16.29 -0.34 -6.79
CA HIS A 60 -17.22 -1.32 -6.22
C HIS A 60 -17.65 -0.99 -4.79
N ASN A 61 -16.83 -0.26 -4.02
CA ASN A 61 -17.07 0.03 -2.62
C ASN A 61 -17.44 1.50 -2.34
N ILE A 62 -17.67 2.31 -3.37
CA ILE A 62 -17.95 3.76 -3.21
C ILE A 62 -19.21 4.02 -2.37
N ASP A 63 -20.21 3.13 -2.40
CA ASP A 63 -21.38 3.26 -1.53
C ASP A 63 -21.04 3.01 -0.05
N LYS A 64 -20.11 2.09 0.23
CA LYS A 64 -19.61 1.87 1.60
C LYS A 64 -18.89 3.11 2.11
N PHE A 65 -18.18 3.85 1.26
CA PHE A 65 -17.60 5.14 1.65
C PHE A 65 -18.68 6.07 2.19
N PHE A 66 -19.81 6.25 1.50
CA PHE A 66 -20.88 7.14 1.99
C PHE A 66 -21.57 6.64 3.27
N GLN A 67 -21.66 5.33 3.48
CA GLN A 67 -22.21 4.74 4.70
C GLN A 67 -21.27 4.93 5.90
N GLU A 68 -19.98 4.64 5.71
CA GLU A 68 -18.96 4.68 6.75
C GLU A 68 -18.52 6.10 7.08
N TYR A 69 -18.47 7.03 6.11
CA TYR A 69 -17.93 8.36 6.35
C TYR A 69 -18.76 9.21 7.33
N LYS A 70 -20.08 9.01 7.39
CA LYS A 70 -20.94 9.72 8.36
C LYS A 70 -20.78 9.13 9.77
N LYS A 71 -20.64 7.81 9.89
CA LYS A 71 -20.55 7.10 11.18
C LYS A 71 -19.16 7.16 11.79
N ARG A 72 -18.15 6.75 11.03
CA ARG A 72 -16.76 6.61 11.49
C ARG A 72 -16.02 7.94 11.51
N TRP A 73 -16.28 8.79 10.52
CA TRP A 73 -15.50 10.02 10.32
C TRP A 73 -16.24 11.29 10.71
N ARG A 74 -17.55 11.21 11.02
CA ARG A 74 -18.41 12.33 11.45
C ARG A 74 -18.35 13.56 10.53
N ILE A 75 -18.27 13.33 9.22
CA ILE A 75 -18.19 14.39 8.22
C ILE A 75 -19.52 14.43 7.45
N ASP A 76 -19.90 15.63 7.04
CA ASP A 76 -20.92 15.90 6.06
C ASP A 76 -20.26 16.51 4.80
N ILE A 77 -20.23 15.77 3.69
CA ILE A 77 -19.69 16.19 2.39
C ILE A 77 -20.32 17.51 1.96
N SER A 78 -21.58 17.78 2.30
CA SER A 78 -22.20 19.05 1.92
C SER A 78 -21.65 20.23 2.75
N GLN A 79 -21.50 20.04 4.06
CA GLN A 79 -21.18 21.10 5.03
C GLN A 79 -19.67 21.33 5.22
N ASN A 80 -18.85 20.30 5.05
CA ASN A 80 -17.42 20.40 5.33
C ASN A 80 -16.64 21.03 4.17
N SER A 81 -15.45 21.55 4.48
CA SER A 81 -14.58 22.19 3.49
C SER A 81 -14.10 21.19 2.44
N PRO A 82 -13.86 21.63 1.17
CA PRO A 82 -13.37 20.75 0.12
C PRO A 82 -12.08 20.02 0.49
N LEU A 83 -11.14 20.72 1.14
CA LEU A 83 -9.88 20.15 1.62
C LEU A 83 -10.11 18.95 2.54
N LEU A 84 -10.97 19.10 3.55
CA LEU A 84 -11.25 18.02 4.51
C LEU A 84 -11.91 16.81 3.83
N VAL A 85 -12.87 17.06 2.94
CA VAL A 85 -13.53 16.00 2.17
C VAL A 85 -12.51 15.23 1.33
N ARG A 86 -11.63 15.94 0.62
CA ARG A 86 -10.60 15.33 -0.22
C ARG A 86 -9.55 14.57 0.60
N GLN A 87 -9.14 15.09 1.76
CA GLN A 87 -8.23 14.39 2.69
C GLN A 87 -8.80 13.04 3.14
N ARG A 88 -10.09 13.01 3.50
CA ARG A 88 -10.74 11.78 3.98
C ARG A 88 -10.97 10.77 2.87
N TYR A 89 -11.34 11.25 1.70
CA TYR A 89 -11.42 10.40 0.51
C TYR A 89 -10.08 9.73 0.21
N VAL A 90 -8.99 10.50 0.17
CA VAL A 90 -7.63 9.98 -0.07
C VAL A 90 -7.19 9.00 1.02
N MET A 91 -7.45 9.31 2.29
CA MET A 91 -7.12 8.41 3.40
C MET A 91 -7.90 7.09 3.32
N TRP A 92 -9.16 7.11 2.86
CA TRP A 92 -9.93 5.89 2.63
C TRP A 92 -9.34 5.06 1.47
N ILE A 93 -8.98 5.69 0.36
CA ILE A 93 -8.29 5.04 -0.78
C ILE A 93 -6.96 4.44 -0.36
N ASN A 94 -6.15 5.19 0.40
CA ASN A 94 -4.86 4.73 0.90
C ASN A 94 -4.98 3.49 1.79
N GLY A 95 -6.15 3.26 2.39
CA GLY A 95 -6.45 2.01 3.10
C GLY A 95 -6.43 0.81 2.15
N PHE A 96 -7.09 0.88 0.99
CA PHE A 96 -7.05 -0.16 -0.04
C PHE A 96 -5.66 -0.28 -0.66
N LEU A 97 -5.08 0.85 -1.07
CA LEU A 97 -3.78 0.88 -1.74
C LEU A 97 -2.66 0.29 -0.87
N LYS A 98 -2.73 0.49 0.45
CA LYS A 98 -1.82 -0.16 1.41
C LYS A 98 -1.84 -1.68 1.23
N TYR A 99 -3.02 -2.30 1.19
CA TYR A 99 -3.14 -3.75 1.05
C TYR A 99 -2.78 -4.24 -0.36
N ASP A 100 -3.18 -3.52 -1.41
CA ASP A 100 -2.83 -3.91 -2.78
C ASP A 100 -1.31 -3.90 -2.99
N ILE A 101 -0.60 -2.91 -2.44
CA ILE A 101 0.87 -2.87 -2.44
C ILE A 101 1.44 -4.05 -1.65
N PHE A 102 0.87 -4.37 -0.49
CA PHE A 102 1.37 -5.50 0.32
C PHE A 102 1.23 -6.82 -0.38
N ASP A 103 0.14 -7.01 -1.10
CA ASP A 103 -0.07 -8.24 -1.87
C ASP A 103 0.91 -8.36 -3.04
N LEU A 104 1.40 -7.24 -3.60
CA LEU A 104 2.52 -7.28 -4.55
C LEU A 104 3.80 -7.81 -3.88
N TYR A 105 4.24 -7.20 -2.77
CA TYR A 105 5.44 -7.65 -2.06
C TYR A 105 5.36 -9.08 -1.52
N ARG A 106 4.16 -9.55 -1.17
CA ARG A 106 3.94 -10.95 -0.77
C ARG A 106 4.16 -11.92 -1.93
N LYS A 107 3.69 -11.57 -3.13
CA LYS A 107 3.86 -12.39 -4.33
C LYS A 107 5.32 -12.41 -4.80
N THR A 108 6.01 -11.27 -4.76
CA THR A 108 7.44 -11.21 -5.12
C THR A 108 8.32 -12.06 -4.19
N ASN A 109 7.95 -12.19 -2.91
CA ASN A 109 8.67 -13.05 -1.96
C ASN A 109 8.27 -14.54 -2.01
N GLN A 110 7.36 -14.96 -2.90
CA GLN A 110 7.02 -16.37 -3.08
C GLN A 110 7.99 -17.10 -4.04
N GLU A 111 8.85 -16.40 -4.77
CA GLU A 111 9.87 -16.98 -5.67
C GLU A 111 11.25 -17.16 -5.01
N ILE A 112 11.30 -17.57 -3.74
CA ILE A 112 12.56 -18.05 -3.16
C ILE A 112 12.40 -19.55 -2.90
N SER A 113 12.47 -20.34 -3.98
CA SER A 113 12.72 -21.77 -3.87
C SER A 113 14.23 -22.00 -3.83
N LEU A 114 14.70 -22.73 -2.82
CA LEU A 114 16.11 -23.12 -2.69
C LEU A 114 16.57 -24.06 -3.82
N ASP A 115 15.63 -24.64 -4.55
CA ASP A 115 15.88 -25.56 -5.67
C ASP A 115 16.01 -24.83 -7.02
N THR A 116 16.07 -23.49 -7.02
CA THR A 116 16.16 -22.70 -8.26
C THR A 116 17.64 -22.53 -8.66
N PRO A 117 18.07 -23.01 -9.84
CA PRO A 117 19.47 -23.00 -10.25
C PRO A 117 20.02 -21.58 -10.40
N VAL A 118 21.30 -21.41 -10.06
CA VAL A 118 22.02 -20.12 -10.17
C VAL A 118 22.74 -20.06 -11.50
N GLY A 119 22.22 -19.23 -12.41
CA GLY A 119 22.87 -18.93 -13.68
C GLY A 119 22.46 -19.86 -14.83
N GLU A 120 22.47 -19.31 -16.05
CA GLU A 120 21.97 -19.99 -17.25
C GLU A 120 22.90 -21.10 -17.80
N GLU A 121 24.07 -21.34 -17.20
CA GLU A 121 25.03 -22.32 -17.77
C GLU A 121 25.63 -23.36 -16.82
N GLN A 122 25.32 -23.37 -15.52
CA GLN A 122 25.87 -24.41 -14.64
C GLN A 122 24.83 -25.02 -13.70
N LYS A 123 24.75 -26.34 -13.80
CA LYS A 123 23.79 -27.22 -13.14
C LYS A 123 24.28 -27.55 -11.73
N GLU A 124 24.57 -26.53 -10.93
CA GLU A 124 24.97 -26.70 -9.53
C GLU A 124 23.88 -26.18 -8.61
N ASP A 125 23.49 -27.06 -7.69
CA ASP A 125 22.47 -26.82 -6.67
C ASP A 125 23.08 -25.94 -5.56
N TRP A 126 22.27 -25.04 -4.98
CA TRP A 126 22.71 -24.11 -3.92
C TRP A 126 23.31 -24.85 -2.71
N ILE A 127 22.86 -26.08 -2.49
CA ILE A 127 23.33 -26.96 -1.43
C ILE A 127 24.78 -27.40 -1.69
N ASP A 128 25.15 -27.72 -2.93
CA ASP A 128 26.49 -28.19 -3.28
C ASP A 128 27.53 -27.07 -3.20
N LEU A 129 27.14 -25.86 -3.60
CA LEU A 129 27.99 -24.65 -3.50
C LEU A 129 28.26 -24.25 -2.04
N LEU A 130 27.24 -24.31 -1.17
CA LEU A 130 27.38 -24.01 0.26
C LEU A 130 28.16 -25.09 1.03
N ALA A 131 28.07 -26.35 0.59
CA ALA A 131 28.77 -27.46 1.22
C ALA A 131 30.28 -27.47 0.92
N ASN A 132 30.69 -27.04 -0.27
CA ASN A 132 32.09 -27.14 -0.71
C ASN A 132 32.96 -25.92 -0.38
N GLU A 133 32.43 -24.69 -0.44
CA GLU A 133 33.27 -23.49 -0.31
C GLU A 133 33.14 -22.75 1.04
N GLY A 134 32.09 -23.05 1.82
CA GLY A 134 31.73 -22.25 2.99
C GLY A 134 31.51 -20.77 2.63
N PHE A 135 31.29 -19.91 3.64
CA PHE A 135 30.94 -18.48 3.43
C PHE A 135 32.10 -17.60 2.91
N ASN A 136 33.06 -18.15 2.17
CA ASN A 136 34.25 -17.42 1.70
C ASN A 136 34.14 -16.98 0.23
N ILE A 137 32.98 -16.42 -0.16
CA ILE A 137 32.80 -15.85 -1.49
C ILE A 137 33.39 -14.44 -1.50
N SER A 138 34.63 -14.33 -1.99
CA SER A 138 35.30 -13.06 -2.24
C SER A 138 34.75 -12.44 -3.54
N THR A 139 33.59 -11.80 -3.49
CA THR A 139 33.17 -10.77 -4.47
C THR A 139 32.39 -9.67 -3.76
N SER A 140 33.17 -8.71 -3.27
CA SER A 140 32.74 -7.42 -2.74
C SER A 140 32.03 -6.62 -3.84
N ASP A 141 30.73 -6.38 -3.64
CA ASP A 141 29.92 -5.18 -3.98
C ASP A 141 28.48 -5.59 -4.33
N GLY A 142 28.30 -6.69 -5.06
CA GLY A 142 26.97 -7.21 -5.44
C GLY A 142 26.22 -7.91 -4.28
N PHE A 143 26.90 -8.77 -3.52
CA PHE A 143 26.28 -9.53 -2.42
C PHE A 143 25.95 -8.64 -1.21
N GLU A 144 26.84 -7.70 -0.85
CA GLU A 144 26.57 -6.69 0.19
C GLU A 144 25.36 -5.83 -0.19
N THR A 145 25.28 -5.39 -1.44
CA THR A 145 24.13 -4.63 -1.96
C THR A 145 22.84 -5.45 -1.94
N TYR A 146 22.89 -6.73 -2.32
CA TYR A 146 21.73 -7.62 -2.32
C TYR A 146 21.30 -8.02 -0.90
N ILE A 147 22.23 -8.30 0.00
CA ILE A 147 21.98 -8.55 1.42
C ILE A 147 21.37 -7.30 2.06
N THR A 148 21.92 -6.11 1.78
CA THR A 148 21.39 -4.84 2.24
C THR A 148 19.99 -4.59 1.68
N HIS A 149 19.75 -4.93 0.41
CA HIS A 149 18.43 -4.83 -0.23
C HIS A 149 17.41 -5.75 0.46
N ILE A 150 17.76 -7.03 0.68
CA ILE A 150 16.93 -8.00 1.40
C ILE A 150 16.71 -7.57 2.85
N GLN A 151 17.73 -7.07 3.54
CA GLN A 151 17.63 -6.60 4.92
C GLN A 151 16.75 -5.36 5.01
N ASN A 152 16.85 -4.42 4.07
CA ASN A 152 15.98 -3.24 3.99
C ASN A 152 14.53 -3.64 3.70
N GLN A 153 14.28 -4.55 2.76
CA GLN A 153 12.95 -5.10 2.50
C GLN A 153 12.38 -5.83 3.72
N LYS A 154 13.17 -6.68 4.37
CA LYS A 154 12.78 -7.37 5.61
C LYS A 154 12.50 -6.38 6.75
N THR A 155 13.24 -5.29 6.84
CA THR A 155 13.06 -4.25 7.86
C THR A 155 11.80 -3.44 7.60
N GLN A 156 11.53 -3.08 6.34
CA GLN A 156 10.28 -2.44 5.92
C GLN A 156 9.08 -3.34 6.22
N ILE A 157 9.15 -4.62 5.85
CA ILE A 157 8.10 -5.60 6.14
C ILE A 157 7.89 -5.77 7.66
N LYS A 158 8.95 -5.84 8.45
CA LYS A 158 8.85 -5.92 9.94
C LYS A 158 8.20 -4.67 10.54
N GLY A 159 8.61 -3.47 10.09
CA GLY A 159 8.00 -2.21 10.52
C GLY A 159 6.50 -2.15 10.15
N LEU A 160 6.17 -2.64 8.97
CA LEU A 160 4.80 -2.70 8.45
C LEU A 160 3.90 -3.69 9.19
N ILE A 161 4.43 -4.86 9.54
CA ILE A 161 3.75 -5.85 10.39
C ILE A 161 3.51 -5.28 11.79
N LEU A 162 4.47 -4.53 12.33
CA LEU A 162 4.33 -3.84 13.61
C LEU A 162 3.24 -2.75 13.55
N GLU A 163 3.19 -1.95 12.50
CA GLU A 163 2.10 -0.98 12.27
C GLU A 163 0.73 -1.67 12.20
N LEU A 164 0.62 -2.79 11.48
CA LEU A 164 -0.63 -3.57 11.39
C LEU A 164 -1.05 -4.20 12.73
N TYR A 165 -0.09 -4.60 13.55
CA TYR A 165 -0.34 -5.11 14.90
C TYR A 165 -0.84 -4.00 15.84
N ILE A 166 -0.30 -2.79 15.68
CA ILE A 166 -0.73 -1.59 16.42
C ILE A 166 -2.11 -1.11 15.95
N GLU A 167 -2.40 -1.13 14.65
CA GLU A 167 -3.71 -0.66 14.13
C GLU A 167 -4.87 -1.61 14.47
N ASN A 168 -4.61 -2.90 14.68
CA ASN A 168 -5.64 -3.93 14.93
C ASN A 168 -5.72 -4.43 16.40
N TYR A 169 -5.14 -3.68 17.36
CA TYR A 169 -5.01 -4.06 18.78
C TYR A 169 -6.21 -4.79 19.44
N PRO A 170 -6.02 -6.05 19.87
CA PRO A 170 -6.95 -6.71 20.80
C PRO A 170 -6.54 -6.55 22.28
N GLU A 171 -5.28 -6.22 22.63
CA GLU A 171 -4.80 -6.36 24.03
C GLU A 171 -3.89 -5.24 24.61
N GLY A 172 -3.68 -4.09 23.94
CA GLY A 172 -3.05 -2.90 24.57
C GLY A 172 -1.62 -3.02 25.12
N LYS A 173 -0.88 -4.10 24.85
CA LYS A 173 0.44 -4.39 25.48
C LYS A 173 1.60 -3.46 25.08
N LEU A 174 1.55 -2.72 23.95
CA LEU A 174 2.63 -1.79 23.56
C LEU A 174 2.31 -0.30 23.82
N GLN A 175 1.12 0.06 24.31
CA GLN A 175 0.85 1.45 24.74
C GLN A 175 1.64 1.85 26.00
N LYS A 176 2.27 0.88 26.70
CA LYS A 176 3.04 1.09 27.93
C LYS A 176 4.56 1.06 27.77
N ILE A 177 5.08 0.95 26.54
CA ILE A 177 6.53 1.00 26.32
C ILE A 177 6.91 2.44 26.02
N HIS A 178 7.13 3.23 27.07
CA HIS A 178 7.86 4.48 26.92
C HIS A 178 9.31 4.14 26.51
N PRO A 179 9.88 4.83 25.50
CA PRO A 179 11.31 4.72 25.25
C PRO A 179 12.04 5.19 26.52
N LYS A 180 12.66 4.25 27.24
CA LYS A 180 13.58 4.61 28.32
C LYS A 180 14.75 5.32 27.67
N GLY A 181 14.98 6.56 28.10
CA GLY A 181 16.10 7.37 27.66
C GLY A 181 17.39 6.57 27.73
N TYR A 182 18.15 6.62 26.64
CA TYR A 182 19.55 6.24 26.66
C TYR A 182 20.35 7.37 27.33
N PRO A 183 21.24 7.08 28.29
CA PRO A 183 22.25 8.03 28.73
C PRO A 183 23.26 8.34 27.63
#